data_AF-A0A077KSF4-F1
#
_entry.id   AF-A0A077KSF4-F1
#
_cell.length_a   1.000
_cell.length_b   1.000
_cell.length_c   1.000
_cell.angle_alpha   90.00
_cell.angle_beta   90.00
_cell.angle_gamma   90.00
#
_symmetry.space_group_name_H-M   'P 1'
#
loop_
_entity.id
_entity.type
_entity.pdbx_description
1 polymer ?
#
loop_
_entity_poly.entity_id
_entity_poly.type
_entity_poly.pdbx_seq_one_letter_code
_entity_poly.pdbx_strand_id
1 'polypeptide(L)'
;MITDQIISKQKKIEQEIKHKKEVSKQKSTPALDLNAEWEGVYSYCVPEVRTDGMESVTCYEISIFKDEVTVDGNTSFCTGIYNMTGNKDEIELRYAGNDCDDHFFKLKKNGEKVMLYDFMNPDQARDIKKK
;
A
#
# COMPACT_ATOMS: atom_id res chain seq x y z
N MET A 1 -22.71 59.88 -18.39
CA MET A 1 -22.29 59.04 -17.23
C MET A 1 -22.49 57.54 -17.54
N ILE A 2 -21.94 57.02 -18.64
CA ILE A 2 -22.11 55.59 -19.03
C ILE A 2 -20.74 54.86 -19.08
N THR A 3 -19.67 55.61 -19.33
CA THR A 3 -18.31 55.11 -19.48
C THR A 3 -17.70 54.55 -18.18
N ASP A 4 -17.98 55.16 -17.03
CA ASP A 4 -17.36 54.74 -15.76
C ASP A 4 -17.87 53.38 -15.25
N GLN A 5 -19.13 53.04 -15.54
CA GLN A 5 -19.70 51.74 -15.15
C GLN A 5 -19.12 50.57 -15.94
N ILE A 6 -18.74 50.80 -17.20
CA ILE A 6 -18.19 49.75 -18.08
C ILE A 6 -16.76 49.41 -17.65
N ILE A 7 -15.95 50.42 -17.33
CA ILE A 7 -14.56 50.26 -16.89
C ILE A 7 -14.49 49.52 -15.53
N SER A 8 -15.42 49.82 -14.63
CA SER A 8 -15.52 49.15 -13.31
C SER A 8 -15.81 47.64 -13.43
N LYS A 9 -16.69 47.25 -14.37
CA LYS A 9 -17.03 45.84 -14.61
C LYS A 9 -15.87 45.05 -15.21
N GLN A 10 -15.11 45.64 -16.13
CA GLN A 10 -13.96 44.96 -16.76
C GLN A 10 -12.84 44.67 -15.75
N LYS A 11 -12.50 45.63 -14.87
CA LYS A 11 -11.49 45.44 -13.82
C LYS A 11 -11.84 44.31 -12.85
N LYS A 12 -13.13 44.17 -12.52
CA LYS A 12 -13.61 43.13 -11.60
C LYS A 12 -13.49 41.73 -12.20
N ILE A 13 -13.81 41.59 -13.49
CA ILE A 13 -13.67 40.34 -14.24
C ILE A 13 -12.20 39.94 -14.37
N GLU A 14 -11.29 40.88 -14.65
CA GLU A 14 -9.85 40.58 -14.73
C GLU A 14 -9.26 40.14 -13.38
N GLN A 15 -9.71 40.72 -12.27
CA GLN A 15 -9.30 40.31 -10.93
C GLN A 15 -9.82 38.92 -10.56
N GLU A 16 -11.08 38.60 -10.89
CA GLU A 16 -11.64 37.26 -10.69
C GLU A 16 -10.95 36.20 -11.55
N ILE A 17 -10.57 36.54 -12.79
CA ILE A 17 -9.81 35.64 -13.67
C ILE A 17 -8.38 35.43 -13.14
N LYS A 18 -7.73 36.48 -12.61
CA LYS A 18 -6.41 36.34 -11.97
C LYS A 18 -6.46 35.48 -10.72
N HIS A 19 -7.44 35.68 -9.83
CA HIS A 19 -7.62 34.85 -8.64
C HIS A 19 -7.90 33.38 -9.02
N LYS A 20 -8.74 33.12 -10.03
CA LYS A 20 -8.96 31.75 -10.53
C LYS A 20 -7.70 31.11 -11.13
N LYS A 21 -6.83 31.88 -11.80
CA LYS A 21 -5.54 31.38 -12.31
C LYS A 21 -4.51 31.13 -11.22
N GLU A 22 -4.52 31.89 -10.13
CA GLU A 22 -3.62 31.65 -8.99
C GLU A 22 -4.02 30.42 -8.16
N VAL A 23 -5.32 30.15 -7.99
CA VAL A 23 -5.80 28.94 -7.30
C VAL A 23 -5.49 27.65 -8.08
N SER A 24 -5.30 27.74 -9.39
CA SER A 24 -4.96 26.59 -10.25
C SER A 24 -3.50 26.13 -10.17
N LYS A 25 -2.61 26.84 -9.46
CA LYS A 25 -1.25 26.36 -9.14
C LYS A 25 -1.20 25.75 -7.74
N GLN A 26 -2.23 25.00 -7.37
CA GLN A 26 -2.09 24.07 -6.26
C GLN A 26 -1.14 22.96 -6.72
N LYS A 27 0.11 23.06 -6.28
CA LYS A 27 1.17 22.05 -6.44
C LYS A 27 0.53 20.72 -6.03
N SER A 28 0.18 19.88 -7.01
CA SER A 28 -0.44 18.59 -6.73
C SER A 28 0.51 17.85 -5.81
N THR A 29 0.09 17.59 -4.58
CA THR A 29 0.79 16.65 -3.72
C THR A 29 0.93 15.37 -4.53
N PRO A 30 2.15 14.81 -4.71
CA PRO A 30 2.29 13.52 -5.37
C PRO A 30 1.32 12.55 -4.70
N ALA A 31 0.51 11.84 -5.50
CA ALA A 31 -0.28 10.75 -4.97
C ALA A 31 0.67 9.76 -4.31
N LEU A 32 0.32 9.27 -3.12
CA LEU A 32 1.13 8.27 -2.42
C LEU A 32 1.20 7.01 -3.28
N ASP A 33 2.40 6.68 -3.74
CA ASP A 33 2.69 5.43 -4.43
C ASP A 33 3.06 4.39 -3.37
N LEU A 34 2.10 3.52 -3.01
CA LEU A 34 2.30 2.50 -1.99
C LEU A 34 3.36 1.46 -2.42
N ASN A 35 3.44 1.15 -3.72
CA ASN A 35 4.41 0.19 -4.25
C ASN A 35 5.83 0.72 -4.10
N ALA A 36 6.06 2.03 -4.36
CA ALA A 36 7.34 2.66 -4.10
C ALA A 36 7.67 2.75 -2.60
N GLU A 37 6.69 3.08 -1.76
CA GLU A 37 6.88 3.23 -0.30
C GLU A 37 7.18 1.91 0.43
N TRP A 38 6.72 0.80 -0.14
CA TRP A 38 6.87 -0.55 0.42
C TRP A 38 7.75 -1.46 -0.42
N GLU A 39 8.48 -0.91 -1.39
CA GLU A 39 9.33 -1.68 -2.29
C GLU A 39 10.33 -2.55 -1.51
N GLY A 40 10.41 -3.82 -1.90
CA GLY A 40 11.35 -4.79 -1.35
C GLY A 40 10.78 -6.19 -1.22
N VAL A 41 11.63 -7.09 -0.72
CA VAL A 41 11.30 -8.50 -0.51
C VAL A 41 11.26 -8.80 0.99
N TYR A 42 10.13 -9.30 1.47
CA TYR A 42 9.87 -9.61 2.86
C TYR A 42 9.68 -11.11 3.01
N SER A 43 10.47 -11.76 3.86
CA SER A 43 10.39 -13.21 4.03
C SER A 43 10.26 -13.61 5.49
N TYR A 44 9.47 -14.66 5.72
CA TYR A 44 9.30 -15.27 7.04
C TYR A 44 8.97 -16.76 6.92
N CYS A 45 9.24 -17.50 7.99
CA CYS A 45 8.94 -18.92 8.09
C CYS A 45 8.28 -19.21 9.44
N VAL A 46 7.29 -20.09 9.43
CA VAL A 46 6.54 -20.53 10.61
C VAL A 46 6.65 -22.05 10.72
N PRO A 47 7.16 -22.58 11.83
CA PRO A 47 7.09 -24.01 12.12
C PRO A 47 5.65 -24.48 12.18
N GLU A 48 5.34 -25.59 11.52
CA GLU A 48 4.02 -26.20 11.59
C GLU A 48 3.87 -26.98 12.90
N VAL A 49 2.76 -26.79 13.59
CA VAL A 49 2.43 -27.60 14.77
C VAL A 49 1.95 -28.96 14.28
N ARG A 50 2.79 -29.98 14.45
CA ARG A 50 2.48 -31.37 14.10
C ARG A 50 2.53 -32.29 15.32
N THR A 51 1.75 -33.35 15.29
CA THR A 51 1.65 -34.34 16.38
C THR A 51 2.46 -35.61 16.13
N ASP A 52 2.99 -35.78 14.92
CA ASP A 52 3.75 -36.95 14.47
C ASP A 52 5.26 -36.85 14.76
N GLY A 53 5.71 -35.77 15.42
CA GLY A 53 7.10 -35.56 15.79
C GLY A 53 8.03 -35.18 14.64
N MET A 54 7.50 -35.00 13.42
CA MET A 54 8.26 -34.49 12.29
C MET A 54 8.31 -32.96 12.31
N GLU A 55 9.50 -32.40 12.07
CA GLU A 55 9.64 -30.96 11.86
C GLU A 55 9.17 -30.60 10.45
N SER A 56 8.29 -29.60 10.36
CA SER A 56 7.83 -29.01 9.11
C SER A 56 7.78 -27.50 9.28
N VAL A 57 8.02 -26.78 8.19
CA VAL A 57 8.06 -25.33 8.16
C VAL A 57 7.36 -24.83 6.91
N THR A 58 6.47 -23.87 7.08
CA THR A 58 5.89 -23.10 5.99
C THR A 58 6.62 -21.76 5.92
N CYS A 59 7.13 -21.40 4.75
CA CYS A 59 7.82 -20.16 4.45
C CYS A 59 7.09 -19.39 3.35
N TYR A 60 7.02 -18.08 3.52
CA TYR A 60 6.49 -17.16 2.52
C TYR A 60 7.54 -16.08 2.20
N GLU A 61 7.53 -15.66 0.94
CA GLU A 61 8.28 -14.52 0.43
C GLU A 61 7.32 -13.57 -0.29
N ILE A 62 7.21 -12.35 0.22
CA ILE A 62 6.36 -11.29 -0.30
C ILE A 62 7.25 -10.32 -1.05
N SER A 63 7.04 -10.19 -2.36
CA SER A 63 7.77 -9.25 -3.19
C SER A 63 6.86 -8.09 -3.57
N ILE A 64 7.23 -6.87 -3.17
CA ILE A 64 6.53 -5.64 -3.53
C ILE A 64 7.43 -4.87 -4.49
N PHE A 65 6.98 -4.76 -5.74
CA PHE A 65 7.62 -3.97 -6.77
C PHE A 65 6.65 -2.92 -7.31
N LYS A 66 7.18 -1.97 -8.09
CA LYS A 66 6.44 -0.81 -8.59
C LYS A 66 5.05 -1.12 -9.15
N ASP A 67 4.90 -2.21 -9.90
CA ASP A 67 3.66 -2.51 -10.62
C ASP A 67 2.95 -3.79 -10.11
N GLU A 68 3.57 -4.55 -9.20
CA GLU A 68 3.06 -5.87 -8.80
C GLU A 68 3.46 -6.22 -7.37
N VAL A 69 2.54 -6.90 -6.67
CA VAL A 69 2.82 -7.57 -5.40
C VAL A 69 2.60 -9.06 -5.60
N THR A 70 3.63 -9.85 -5.32
CA THR A 70 3.56 -11.31 -5.38
C THR A 70 3.88 -11.93 -4.03
N VAL A 71 3.28 -13.09 -3.76
CA VAL A 71 3.61 -13.94 -2.63
C VAL A 71 3.93 -15.33 -3.14
N ASP A 72 5.15 -15.78 -2.87
CA ASP A 72 5.59 -17.15 -3.13
C ASP A 72 5.81 -17.87 -1.79
N GLY A 73 5.88 -19.20 -1.82
CA GLY A 73 6.12 -19.99 -0.63
C GLY A 73 6.36 -21.47 -0.94
N ASN A 74 6.81 -22.22 0.06
CA ASN A 74 6.94 -23.68 -0.05
C ASN A 74 5.61 -24.41 0.24
N THR A 75 4.50 -23.75 -0.06
CA THR A 75 3.13 -24.20 0.15
C THR A 75 2.35 -24.04 -1.14
N SER A 76 1.38 -24.91 -1.39
CA SER A 76 0.45 -24.77 -2.51
C SER A 76 -0.71 -23.82 -2.22
N PHE A 77 -0.79 -23.28 -1.00
CA PHE A 77 -1.88 -22.41 -0.58
C PHE A 77 -1.60 -20.95 -0.93
N CYS A 78 -2.44 -20.41 -1.81
CA CYS A 78 -2.64 -18.97 -2.04
C CYS A 78 -1.36 -18.18 -2.37
N THR A 79 -0.40 -18.80 -3.05
CA THR A 79 0.73 -18.10 -3.68
C THR A 79 0.29 -17.46 -5.00
N GLY A 80 0.80 -16.28 -5.32
CA GLY A 80 0.48 -15.58 -6.57
C GLY A 80 0.41 -14.06 -6.40
N ILE A 81 -0.47 -13.43 -7.17
CA ILE A 81 -0.61 -11.95 -7.21
C ILE A 81 -1.54 -11.48 -6.08
N TYR A 82 -1.14 -10.39 -5.43
CA TYR A 82 -1.88 -9.75 -4.34
C TYR A 82 -2.22 -8.30 -4.66
N ASN A 83 -3.39 -7.87 -4.22
CA ASN A 83 -3.79 -6.46 -4.20
C ASN A 83 -3.29 -5.80 -2.90
N MET A 84 -2.71 -4.62 -3.01
CA MET A 84 -2.23 -3.84 -1.87
C MET A 84 -3.13 -2.65 -1.59
N THR A 85 -3.50 -2.49 -0.31
CA THR A 85 -4.24 -1.32 0.18
C THR A 85 -3.62 -0.82 1.48
N GLY A 86 -3.81 0.45 1.81
CA GLY A 86 -3.35 1.01 3.08
C GLY A 86 -2.72 2.39 2.94
N ASN A 87 -1.66 2.63 3.71
CA ASN A 87 -0.94 3.88 3.76
C ASN A 87 0.58 3.63 3.91
N LYS A 88 1.35 4.70 4.11
CA LYS A 88 2.81 4.61 4.21
C LYS A 88 3.32 3.82 5.42
N ASP A 89 2.52 3.71 6.48
CA ASP A 89 2.89 3.13 7.77
C ASP A 89 2.31 1.72 7.95
N GLU A 90 1.20 1.39 7.28
CA GLU A 90 0.55 0.08 7.33
C GLU A 90 -0.10 -0.28 5.99
N ILE A 91 0.14 -1.50 5.52
CA ILE A 91 -0.49 -2.07 4.33
C ILE A 91 -1.13 -3.43 4.64
N GLU A 92 -2.19 -3.74 3.89
CA GLU A 92 -2.82 -5.04 3.82
C GLU A 92 -2.74 -5.55 2.37
N LEU A 93 -2.27 -6.78 2.24
CA LEU A 93 -2.17 -7.52 0.99
C LEU A 93 -3.24 -8.59 0.99
N ARG A 94 -4.07 -8.63 -0.06
CA ARG A 94 -5.10 -9.67 -0.25
C ARG A 94 -4.88 -10.39 -1.57
N TYR A 95 -5.10 -11.71 -1.58
CA TYR A 95 -4.97 -12.49 -2.81
C TYR A 95 -5.90 -11.93 -3.90
N ALA A 96 -5.40 -11.82 -5.13
CA ALA A 96 -6.15 -11.22 -6.23
C ALA A 96 -7.07 -12.21 -6.96
N GLY A 97 -6.92 -13.52 -6.72
CA GLY A 97 -7.82 -14.56 -7.23
C GLY A 97 -9.02 -14.82 -6.31
N ASN A 98 -9.95 -15.67 -6.75
CA ASN A 98 -11.23 -15.91 -6.07
C ASN A 98 -11.21 -17.07 -5.06
N ASP A 99 -10.09 -17.80 -4.95
CA ASP A 99 -10.03 -19.06 -4.20
C ASP A 99 -9.48 -18.90 -2.77
N CYS A 100 -9.13 -17.67 -2.36
CA CYS A 100 -8.40 -17.39 -1.13
C CYS A 100 -8.81 -16.07 -0.45
N ASP A 101 -10.11 -15.78 -0.35
CA ASP A 101 -10.61 -14.49 0.17
C ASP A 101 -10.18 -14.20 1.62
N ASP A 102 -9.99 -15.25 2.43
CA ASP A 102 -9.52 -15.14 3.81
C ASP A 102 -8.00 -14.99 3.94
N HIS A 103 -7.23 -15.15 2.86
CA HIS A 103 -5.78 -15.02 2.89
C HIS A 103 -5.35 -13.57 2.72
N PHE A 104 -4.73 -13.05 3.77
CA PHE A 104 -4.13 -11.74 3.78
C PHE A 104 -2.82 -11.74 4.53
N PHE A 105 -2.00 -10.73 4.20
CA PHE A 105 -0.83 -10.35 4.98
C PHE A 105 -0.95 -8.88 5.36
N LYS A 106 -0.58 -8.51 6.58
CA LYS A 106 -0.46 -7.11 6.99
C LYS A 106 0.99 -6.81 7.28
N LEU A 107 1.50 -5.73 6.72
CA LEU A 107 2.82 -5.21 7.04
C LEU A 107 2.67 -3.86 7.73
N LYS A 108 3.34 -3.69 8.86
CA LYS A 108 3.28 -2.48 9.68
C LYS A 108 4.69 -1.98 10.01
N LYS A 109 4.97 -0.72 9.72
CA LYS A 109 6.23 -0.06 10.12
C LYS A 109 6.16 0.28 11.61
N ASN A 110 7.21 -0.06 12.34
CA ASN A 110 7.44 0.34 13.72
C ASN A 110 8.85 0.91 13.82
N GLY A 111 8.99 2.20 13.50
CA GLY A 111 10.28 2.83 13.26
C GLY A 111 10.94 2.23 12.01
N GLU A 112 12.17 1.74 12.16
CA GLU A 112 12.93 1.10 11.07
C GLU A 112 12.56 -0.37 10.86
N LYS A 113 11.76 -0.96 11.77
CA LYS A 113 11.34 -2.36 11.67
C LYS A 113 10.03 -2.47 10.93
N VAL A 114 9.85 -3.58 10.23
CA VAL A 114 8.56 -3.98 9.65
C VAL A 114 8.10 -5.24 10.37
N MET A 115 6.87 -5.20 10.86
CA MET A 115 6.18 -6.34 11.47
C MET A 115 5.23 -6.93 10.44
N LEU A 116 5.20 -8.26 10.32
CA LEU A 116 4.25 -8.96 9.45
C LEU A 116 3.22 -9.71 10.28
N TYR A 117 1.95 -9.68 9.86
CA TYR A 117 0.87 -10.48 10.43
C TYR A 117 0.25 -11.30 9.29
N ASP A 118 -0.04 -12.56 9.56
CA ASP A 118 -0.61 -13.48 8.57
C ASP A 118 -2.02 -13.91 8.95
N PHE A 119 -2.78 -14.36 7.96
CA PHE A 119 -4.15 -14.81 8.12
C PHE A 119 -4.33 -15.99 9.10
N MET A 120 -3.27 -16.80 9.32
CA MET A 120 -3.34 -17.94 10.23
C MET A 120 -3.30 -17.48 11.69
N ASN A 121 -2.53 -16.43 12.00
CA ASN A 121 -2.40 -15.86 13.34
C ASN A 121 -2.37 -14.32 13.26
N PRO A 122 -3.52 -13.68 13.00
CA PRO A 122 -3.57 -12.26 12.66
C PRO A 122 -3.18 -11.32 13.80
N ASP A 123 -3.20 -11.81 15.04
CA ASP A 123 -2.80 -11.06 16.24
C ASP A 123 -1.33 -11.28 16.61
N GLN A 124 -0.62 -12.17 15.92
CA GLN A 124 0.78 -12.49 16.21
C GLN A 124 1.70 -11.90 15.14
N ALA A 125 2.53 -10.94 15.57
CA ALA A 125 3.56 -10.39 14.70
C ALA A 125 4.67 -11.42 14.43
N ARG A 126 5.16 -11.44 13.19
CA ARG A 126 6.28 -12.25 12.72
C ARG A 126 7.50 -11.36 12.55
N ASP A 127 8.65 -11.86 12.99
CA ASP A 127 9.94 -11.28 12.63
C ASP A 127 10.22 -11.60 11.16
N ILE A 128 10.49 -10.56 10.37
CA ILE A 128 10.76 -10.72 8.94
C ILE A 128 12.14 -10.23 8.57
N LYS A 129 12.70 -10.84 7.54
CA LYS A 129 13.93 -10.35 6.91
C LYS A 129 13.54 -9.57 5.67
N LYS A 130 13.85 -8.27 5.66
CA LYS A 130 13.85 -7.46 4.43
C LYS A 130 15.16 -7.74 3.69
N LYS A 131 15.07 -8.24 2.47
CA LYS A 131 16.21 -8.49 1.58
C LYS A 131 16.42 -7.31 0.63
#